data_AF-I1BGX6-F1
#
_entry.id   AF-I1BGX6-F1
#
_cell.length_a   1.000
_cell.length_b   1.000
_cell.length_c   1.000
_cell.angle_alpha   90.00
_cell.angle_beta   90.00
_cell.angle_gamma   90.00
#
_symmetry.space_group_name_H-M   'P 1'
#
loop_
_entity.id
_entity.type
_entity.pdbx_description
1 polymer ?
#
loop_
_entity_poly.entity_id
_entity_poly.type
_entity_poly.pdbx_seq_one_letter_code
_entity_poly.pdbx_strand_id
1 'polypeptide(L)'
;MDYLTNCVFVDEAGFNINMGSPNARSIRGTPAVVETPTTRAITHTILGAITAQDFISVEISAPLKLKKVKVDGSRKRKKPLVKKMTKGTVTGHYMKFISKMLDEMDKFLELRNFYVVMDNAPIHTSEDITRSIEARGYRAIYLPPYSPELNPIENF
;
A
#
# COMPACT_ATOMS: atom_id res chain seq x y z
N MET A 1 -0.51 -10.02 24.11
CA MET A 1 -0.93 -9.64 22.75
C MET A 1 -1.83 -10.75 22.27
N ASP A 2 -3.03 -10.40 21.83
CA ASP A 2 -4.03 -11.33 21.30
C ASP A 2 -4.51 -10.80 19.95
N TYR A 3 -4.23 -11.57 18.91
CA TYR A 3 -4.42 -11.18 17.52
C TYR A 3 -5.86 -10.81 17.17
N LEU A 4 -6.83 -11.43 17.85
CA LEU A 4 -8.25 -11.24 17.54
C LEU A 4 -8.86 -10.02 18.25
N THR A 5 -8.21 -9.49 19.28
CA THR A 5 -8.84 -8.56 20.20
C THR A 5 -8.09 -7.25 20.41
N ASN A 6 -6.76 -7.22 20.22
CA ASN A 6 -5.96 -6.02 20.52
C ASN A 6 -4.85 -5.72 19.51
N CYS A 7 -5.01 -6.19 18.26
CA CYS A 7 -4.03 -5.99 17.21
C CYS A 7 -4.64 -5.26 16.02
N VAL A 8 -3.88 -4.31 15.48
CA VAL A 8 -4.08 -3.76 14.15
C VAL A 8 -2.92 -4.18 13.27
N PHE A 9 -3.22 -4.81 12.14
CA PHE A 9 -2.25 -5.18 11.12
C PHE A 9 -2.21 -4.10 10.06
N VAL A 10 -1.00 -3.68 9.70
CA VAL A 10 -0.77 -2.67 8.67
C VAL A 10 0.12 -3.26 7.59
N ASP A 11 -0.29 -3.11 6.34
CA ASP A 11 0.44 -3.67 5.19
C ASP A 11 0.23 -2.91 3.88
N GLU A 12 1.11 -3.19 2.91
CA GLU A 12 1.13 -2.68 1.55
C GLU A 12 0.88 -3.78 0.50
N ALA A 13 -0.16 -3.61 -0.32
CA ALA A 13 -0.40 -4.45 -1.48
C ALA A 13 -0.29 -3.68 -2.79
N GLY A 14 0.65 -4.08 -3.65
CA GLY A 14 0.78 -3.57 -5.01
C GLY A 14 -0.08 -4.35 -6.00
N PHE A 15 -0.99 -3.70 -6.72
CA PHE A 15 -1.78 -4.34 -7.77
C PHE A 15 -1.70 -3.59 -9.11
N ASN A 16 -1.81 -4.34 -10.20
CA ASN A 16 -1.86 -3.79 -11.54
C ASN A 16 -3.29 -3.88 -12.07
N ILE A 17 -3.82 -2.77 -12.60
CA ILE A 17 -5.19 -2.67 -13.14
C ILE A 17 -5.50 -3.64 -14.28
N ASN A 18 -4.46 -4.15 -14.96
CA ASN A 18 -4.60 -5.13 -16.03
C ASN A 18 -4.42 -6.57 -15.52
N MET A 19 -4.28 -6.80 -14.20
CA MET A 19 -4.29 -8.16 -13.67
C MET A 19 -5.68 -8.76 -13.85
N GLY A 20 -5.73 -9.84 -14.61
CA GLY A 20 -6.92 -10.63 -14.88
C GLY A 20 -6.53 -12.06 -15.19
N SER A 21 -7.52 -12.95 -15.24
CA SER A 21 -7.30 -14.36 -15.59
C SER A 21 -6.58 -14.47 -16.93
N PRO A 22 -5.50 -15.28 -17.05
CA PRO A 22 -4.90 -15.59 -18.34
C PRO A 22 -5.81 -16.49 -19.18
N ASN A 23 -6.83 -17.09 -18.56
CA ASN A 23 -7.77 -17.98 -19.21
C ASN A 23 -8.91 -17.19 -19.85
N ALA A 24 -9.21 -17.50 -21.10
CA ALA A 24 -10.37 -17.04 -21.84
C ALA A 24 -11.25 -18.24 -22.22
N ARG A 25 -12.56 -18.02 -22.37
CA ARG A 25 -13.51 -19.05 -22.82
C ARG A 25 -13.94 -18.76 -24.26
N SER A 26 -13.99 -19.79 -25.08
CA SER A 26 -14.55 -19.77 -26.44
C SER A 26 -15.52 -20.92 -26.63
N ILE A 27 -16.28 -20.86 -27.72
CA ILE A 27 -17.14 -21.96 -28.14
C ILE A 27 -16.25 -23.18 -28.47
N ARG A 28 -16.76 -24.39 -28.20
CA ARG A 28 -16.02 -25.63 -28.47
C ARG A 28 -15.62 -25.69 -29.95
N GLY A 29 -14.32 -25.83 -30.21
CA GLY A 29 -13.76 -25.89 -31.56
C GLY A 29 -13.30 -24.56 -32.13
N THR A 30 -13.48 -23.43 -31.44
CA THR A 30 -12.94 -22.13 -31.86
C THR A 30 -11.82 -21.65 -30.92
N PRO A 31 -10.79 -20.97 -31.44
CA PRO A 31 -9.75 -20.39 -30.60
C PRO A 31 -10.32 -19.23 -29.77
N ALA A 32 -9.88 -19.13 -28.51
CA ALA A 32 -10.17 -17.97 -27.68
C ALA A 32 -9.19 -16.84 -28.05
N VAL A 33 -9.72 -15.75 -28.63
CA VAL A 33 -8.96 -14.55 -28.99
C VAL A 33 -9.46 -13.39 -28.15
N VAL A 34 -8.57 -12.76 -27.39
CA VAL A 34 -8.88 -11.61 -26.55
C VAL A 34 -7.96 -10.45 -26.93
N GLU A 35 -8.54 -9.31 -27.29
CA GLU A 35 -7.79 -8.08 -27.44
C GLU A 35 -7.55 -7.44 -26.08
N THR A 36 -6.30 -7.42 -25.62
CA THR A 36 -5.91 -6.71 -24.40
C THR A 36 -5.22 -5.40 -24.76
N PRO A 37 -5.62 -4.25 -24.19
CA PRO A 37 -4.91 -3.00 -24.40
C PRO A 37 -3.46 -3.12 -23.90
N THR A 38 -2.49 -3.01 -24.81
CA THR A 38 -1.02 -3.05 -24.57
C THR A 38 -0.48 -1.79 -23.90
N THR A 39 -1.30 -1.13 -23.07
CA THR A 39 -0.79 -0.02 -22.26
C THR A 39 0.07 -0.59 -21.14
N ARG A 40 1.28 -0.04 -20.93
CA ARG A 40 2.04 -0.29 -19.69
C ARG A 40 1.12 0.07 -18.54
N ALA A 41 0.59 -0.96 -17.90
CA ALA A 41 -0.42 -0.80 -16.90
C ALA A 41 0.16 -0.11 -15.68
N ILE A 42 -0.65 0.71 -15.05
CA ILE A 42 -0.25 1.48 -13.88
C ILE A 42 -0.37 0.55 -12.68
N THR A 43 0.75 0.30 -12.01
CA THR A 43 0.75 -0.35 -10.69
C THR A 43 0.24 0.66 -9.67
N HIS A 44 -0.79 0.28 -8.93
CA HIS A 44 -1.33 1.02 -7.80
C HIS A 44 -0.86 0.31 -6.53
N THR A 45 -0.60 1.08 -5.48
CA THR A 45 -0.36 0.55 -4.15
C THR A 45 -1.59 0.81 -3.30
N ILE A 46 -2.02 -0.17 -2.52
CA ILE A 46 -2.99 -0.03 -1.45
C ILE A 46 -2.22 -0.16 -0.14
N LEU A 47 -2.41 0.80 0.76
CA LEU A 47 -2.03 0.70 2.17
C LEU A 47 -3.28 0.42 2.98
N GLY A 48 -3.27 -0.65 3.76
CA GLY A 48 -4.40 -1.10 4.56
C GLY A 48 -4.02 -1.23 6.03
N ALA A 49 -4.96 -0.88 6.91
CA ALA A 49 -4.89 -1.14 8.34
C ALA A 49 -6.17 -1.83 8.78
N ILE A 50 -6.07 -3.06 9.29
CA ILE A 50 -7.22 -3.88 9.69
C ILE A 50 -7.05 -4.44 11.09
N THR A 51 -8.15 -4.64 11.78
CA THR A 51 -8.25 -5.52 12.95
C THR A 51 -8.87 -6.84 12.53
N ALA A 52 -8.96 -7.81 13.44
CA ALA A 52 -9.68 -9.05 13.17
C ALA A 52 -11.19 -8.87 12.96
N GLN A 53 -11.74 -7.71 13.36
CA GLN A 53 -13.18 -7.44 13.33
C GLN A 53 -13.55 -6.47 12.21
N ASP A 54 -12.75 -5.44 11.97
CA ASP A 54 -13.07 -4.33 11.05
C ASP A 54 -11.82 -3.73 10.40
N PHE A 55 -12.03 -2.94 9.35
CA PHE A 55 -10.97 -2.12 8.75
C PHE A 55 -10.92 -0.74 9.43
N ILE A 56 -9.71 -0.22 9.67
CA ILE A 56 -9.50 1.11 10.26
C ILE A 56 -9.31 2.15 9.16
N SER A 57 -8.38 1.88 8.24
CA SER A 57 -8.07 2.84 7.17
C SER A 57 -7.52 2.13 5.95
N VAL A 58 -7.96 2.56 4.77
CA VAL A 58 -7.42 2.12 3.48
C VAL A 58 -7.09 3.34 2.64
N GLU A 59 -5.89 3.37 2.07
CA GLU A 59 -5.44 4.43 1.16
C GLU A 59 -4.89 3.83 -0.13
N ILE A 60 -5.34 4.35 -1.27
CA ILE A 60 -4.86 3.92 -2.59
C ILE A 60 -3.94 5.00 -3.13
N SER A 61 -2.68 4.64 -3.36
CA SER A 61 -1.68 5.49 -3.99
C SER A 61 -1.46 5.07 -5.44
N ALA A 62 -1.73 5.98 -6.37
CA ALA A 62 -1.37 5.82 -7.77
C ALA A 62 -0.12 6.64 -8.09
N PRO A 63 0.82 6.13 -8.92
CA PRO A 63 1.97 6.91 -9.33
C PRO A 63 1.50 8.09 -10.20
N LEU A 64 1.88 9.32 -9.81
CA LEU A 64 1.54 10.53 -10.55
C LEU A 64 2.09 10.44 -11.98
N LYS A 65 1.21 10.48 -12.99
CA LYS A 65 1.63 10.57 -14.39
C LYS A 65 2.20 11.96 -14.65
N LEU A 66 3.47 12.02 -15.08
CA LEU A 66 4.07 13.26 -15.58
C LEU A 66 3.24 13.79 -16.77
N LYS A 67 2.66 14.99 -16.64
CA LYS A 67 2.11 15.72 -17.79
C LYS A 67 3.26 16.07 -18.74
N LYS A 68 3.28 15.47 -19.92
CA LYS A 68 4.17 15.91 -21.01
C LYS A 68 3.59 17.18 -21.61
N VAL A 69 4.12 18.34 -21.23
CA VAL A 69 3.77 19.61 -21.90
C VAL A 69 4.45 19.65 -23.26
N LYS A 70 3.68 19.89 -24.33
CA LYS A 70 4.25 20.25 -25.64
C LYS A 70 4.70 21.69 -25.55
N VAL A 71 5.99 21.95 -25.75
CA VAL A 71 6.50 23.28 -26.04
C VAL A 71 6.48 23.43 -27.55
N ASP A 72 5.88 24.52 -28.04
CA ASP A 72 5.78 24.80 -29.46
C ASP A 72 7.18 25.09 -30.03
N GLY A 73 7.50 24.49 -31.17
CA GLY A 73 8.85 24.55 -31.77
C GLY A 73 9.83 23.50 -31.26
N SER A 74 10.02 22.45 -32.08
CA SER A 74 11.26 21.69 -32.27
C SER A 74 11.99 21.08 -31.04
N ARG A 75 11.89 19.73 -30.96
CA ARG A 75 12.55 18.80 -30.03
C ARG A 75 12.02 18.81 -28.58
N LYS A 76 11.34 17.71 -28.22
CA LYS A 76 10.97 17.37 -26.84
C LYS A 76 12.24 17.22 -25.98
N ARG A 77 12.71 18.31 -25.35
CA ARG A 77 13.77 18.27 -24.33
C ARG A 77 13.11 18.19 -22.95
N LYS A 78 13.42 17.14 -22.18
CA LYS A 78 13.12 17.10 -20.74
C LYS A 78 13.94 18.23 -20.09
N LYS A 79 13.32 19.23 -19.45
CA LYS A 79 14.06 20.13 -18.54
C LYS A 79 14.70 19.27 -17.43
N PRO A 80 15.98 19.45 -17.09
CA PRO A 80 16.60 18.74 -15.97
C PRO A 80 16.33 19.53 -14.69
N LEU A 81 15.19 19.35 -14.02
CA LEU A 81 14.94 19.94 -12.69
C LEU A 81 13.82 19.24 -11.90
N VAL A 82 13.47 18.00 -12.26
CA VAL A 82 12.57 17.19 -11.44
C VAL A 82 13.36 15.97 -11.01
N LYS A 83 13.70 15.92 -9.71
CA LYS A 83 14.26 14.75 -9.01
C LYS A 83 13.53 13.52 -9.58
N LYS A 84 14.27 12.50 -10.07
CA LYS A 84 13.65 11.24 -10.50
C LYS A 84 12.69 10.81 -9.39
N MET A 85 11.38 10.90 -9.61
CA MET A 85 10.41 10.40 -8.64
C MET A 85 10.68 8.91 -8.49
N THR A 86 10.93 8.49 -7.25
CA THR A 86 11.08 7.09 -6.88
C THR A 86 9.83 6.35 -7.31
N LYS A 87 10.01 5.18 -7.93
CA LYS A 87 8.90 4.28 -8.23
C LYS A 87 8.47 3.64 -6.92
N GLY A 88 7.17 3.57 -6.66
CA GLY A 88 6.61 2.91 -5.48
C GLY A 88 6.43 3.83 -4.27
N THR A 89 5.99 3.22 -3.19
CA THR A 89 5.76 3.86 -1.90
C THR A 89 7.10 4.18 -1.24
N VAL A 90 7.21 5.38 -0.70
CA VAL A 90 8.40 5.85 0.02
C VAL A 90 8.00 5.97 1.49
N THR A 91 8.95 5.90 2.41
CA THR A 91 8.73 6.06 3.86
C THR A 91 7.83 7.25 4.19
N GLY A 92 7.94 8.39 3.49
CA GLY A 92 7.07 9.56 3.72
C GLY A 92 5.59 9.34 3.39
N HIS A 93 5.27 8.52 2.39
CA HIS A 93 3.90 8.13 2.09
C HIS A 93 3.34 7.21 3.18
N TYR A 94 4.15 6.25 3.63
CA TYR A 94 3.80 5.35 4.72
C TYR A 94 3.58 6.11 6.05
N MET A 95 4.48 7.02 6.41
CA MET A 95 4.34 7.88 7.59
C MET A 95 3.03 8.69 7.60
N LYS A 96 2.65 9.22 6.45
CA LYS A 96 1.39 9.96 6.31
C LYS A 96 0.19 9.05 6.54
N PHE A 97 0.23 7.84 5.99
CA PHE A 97 -0.80 6.83 6.20
C PHE A 97 -0.90 6.44 7.69
N ILE A 98 0.22 6.13 8.35
CA ILE A 98 0.27 5.83 9.79
C ILE A 98 -0.31 6.97 10.61
N SER A 99 0.06 8.21 10.32
CA SER A 99 -0.48 9.38 11.05
C SER A 99 -2.00 9.46 10.95
N LYS A 100 -2.54 9.27 9.74
CA LYS A 100 -3.99 9.27 9.50
C LYS A 100 -4.69 8.10 10.18
N MET A 101 -4.09 6.91 10.11
CA MET A 101 -4.59 5.70 10.75
C MET A 101 -4.67 5.88 12.27
N LEU A 102 -3.63 6.45 12.88
CA LEU A 102 -3.62 6.78 14.31
C LEU A 102 -4.69 7.84 14.66
N ASP A 103 -4.92 8.84 13.79
CA ASP A 103 -6.00 9.81 13.99
C ASP A 103 -7.39 9.16 13.97
N GLU A 104 -7.58 8.12 13.16
CA GLU A 104 -8.81 7.32 13.18
C GLU A 104 -8.91 6.45 14.44
N MET A 105 -7.82 5.81 14.86
CA MET A 105 -7.80 5.01 16.09
C MET A 105 -8.15 5.83 17.32
N ASP A 106 -7.61 7.05 17.43
CA ASP A 106 -7.81 7.94 18.58
C ASP A 106 -9.28 8.33 18.79
N LYS A 107 -10.12 8.23 17.76
CA LYS A 107 -11.57 8.47 17.85
C LYS A 107 -12.29 7.37 18.62
N PHE A 108 -11.72 6.17 18.69
CA PHE A 108 -12.33 5.01 19.31
C PHE A 108 -11.62 4.65 20.62
N LEU A 109 -12.31 4.89 21.74
CA LEU A 109 -11.78 4.61 23.08
C LEU A 109 -11.44 3.13 23.31
N GLU A 110 -12.10 2.24 22.58
CA GLU A 110 -11.92 0.78 22.66
C GLU A 110 -10.58 0.33 22.06
N LEU A 111 -9.99 1.11 21.16
CA LEU A 111 -8.73 0.79 20.50
C LEU A 111 -7.49 1.18 21.33
N ARG A 112 -7.68 1.74 22.53
CA ARG A 112 -6.57 2.17 23.39
C ARG A 112 -5.63 1.02 23.73
N ASN A 113 -4.32 1.30 23.75
CA ASN A 113 -3.25 0.33 24.03
C ASN A 113 -3.17 -0.85 23.05
N PHE A 114 -3.75 -0.73 21.86
CA PHE A 114 -3.62 -1.74 20.81
C PHE A 114 -2.17 -1.85 20.32
N TYR A 115 -1.85 -3.03 19.79
CA TYR A 115 -0.60 -3.32 19.13
C TYR A 115 -0.74 -3.03 17.63
N VAL A 116 0.11 -2.17 17.10
CA VAL A 116 0.24 -1.94 15.66
C VAL A 116 1.32 -2.90 15.14
N VAL A 117 0.90 -3.88 14.37
CA VAL A 117 1.72 -4.95 13.82
C VAL A 117 2.06 -4.61 12.38
N MET A 118 3.36 -4.60 12.06
CA MET A 118 3.89 -4.30 10.74
C MET A 118 4.91 -5.38 10.34
N ASP A 119 5.07 -5.63 9.04
CA ASP A 119 6.19 -6.42 8.56
C ASP A 119 7.53 -5.67 8.72
N ASN A 120 8.65 -6.37 8.50
CA ASN A 120 9.98 -5.80 8.65
C ASN A 120 10.52 -5.23 7.32
N ALA A 121 9.66 -4.59 6.51
CA ALA A 121 10.08 -3.95 5.28
C ALA A 121 10.91 -2.69 5.56
N PRO A 122 11.92 -2.34 4.74
CA PRO A 122 12.74 -1.14 4.93
C PRO A 122 11.95 0.19 4.97
N ILE A 123 10.75 0.21 4.38
CA ILE A 123 9.85 1.36 4.41
C ILE A 123 9.15 1.54 5.77
N HIS A 124 9.11 0.49 6.61
CA HIS A 124 8.47 0.45 7.93
C HIS A 124 9.46 0.64 9.07
N THR A 125 10.76 0.46 8.83
CA THR A 125 11.79 0.45 9.89
C THR A 125 12.29 1.82 10.32
N SER A 126 11.63 2.94 9.95
CA SER A 126 12.08 4.24 10.43
C SER A 126 11.69 4.46 11.88
N GLU A 127 12.64 4.87 12.73
CA GLU A 127 12.41 5.15 14.16
C GLU A 127 11.24 6.13 14.42
N ASP A 128 11.00 7.05 13.49
CA ASP A 128 9.89 8.01 13.54
C ASP A 128 8.51 7.33 13.53
N ILE A 129 8.36 6.17 12.88
CA ILE A 129 7.10 5.39 12.87
C ILE A 129 6.82 4.89 14.28
N THR A 130 7.78 4.15 14.86
CA THR A 130 7.68 3.61 16.22
C THR A 130 7.39 4.73 17.22
N ARG A 131 8.14 5.84 17.15
CA ARG A 131 7.94 6.98 18.04
C ARG A 131 6.54 7.59 17.90
N SER A 132 6.02 7.72 16.68
CA SER A 132 4.69 8.29 16.46
C SER A 132 3.57 7.42 17.03
N ILE A 133 3.72 6.10 16.94
CA ILE A 133 2.77 5.11 17.49
C ILE A 133 2.82 5.14 19.03
N GLU A 134 4.01 5.06 19.61
CA GLU A 134 4.21 5.03 21.06
C GLU A 134 3.82 6.35 21.74
N ALA A 135 4.04 7.50 21.08
CA ALA A 135 3.64 8.81 21.60
C ALA A 135 2.13 8.94 21.83
N ARG A 136 1.31 8.12 21.15
CA ARG A 136 -0.15 8.08 21.32
C ARG A 136 -0.62 6.97 22.28
N GLY A 137 0.32 6.22 22.88
CA GLY A 137 0.03 5.16 23.84
C GLY A 137 -0.23 3.79 23.21
N TYR A 138 0.02 3.62 21.91
CA TYR A 138 0.00 2.31 21.24
C TYR A 138 1.36 1.63 21.31
N ARG A 139 1.44 0.37 20.88
CA ARG A 139 2.70 -0.39 20.88
C ARG A 139 3.01 -0.87 19.46
N ALA A 140 4.17 -0.53 18.93
CA ALA A 140 4.61 -1.03 17.63
C ALA A 140 5.23 -2.44 17.78
N ILE A 141 4.83 -3.37 16.92
CA ILE A 141 5.43 -4.71 16.81
C ILE A 141 5.85 -4.92 15.36
N TYR A 142 7.10 -5.32 15.18
CA TYR A 142 7.63 -5.73 13.88
C TYR A 142 7.69 -7.25 13.82
N LEU A 143 7.09 -7.82 12.77
CA LEU A 143 7.15 -9.26 12.53
C LEU A 143 8.57 -9.70 12.15
N PRO A 144 8.94 -10.97 12.43
CA PRO A 144 10.19 -11.52 11.92
C PRO A 144 10.25 -11.44 10.38
N PRO A 145 11.46 -11.33 9.80
CA PRO A 145 11.62 -11.34 8.35
C PRO A 145 11.01 -12.60 7.72
N TYR A 146 10.30 -12.43 6.60
CA TYR A 146 9.71 -13.52 5.81
C TYR A 146 8.70 -14.39 6.57
N SER A 147 7.91 -13.80 7.47
CA SER A 147 6.85 -14.49 8.23
C SER A 147 5.43 -14.04 7.84
N PRO A 148 5.00 -14.18 6.57
CA PRO A 148 3.66 -13.81 6.14
C PRO A 148 2.56 -14.61 6.85
N GLU A 149 2.86 -15.83 7.33
CA GLU A 149 1.94 -16.64 8.13
C GLU A 149 1.52 -15.99 9.46
N LEU A 150 2.29 -15.01 9.93
CA LEU A 150 2.01 -14.24 11.14
C LEU A 150 1.27 -12.92 10.86
N ASN A 151 0.96 -12.64 9.58
CA ASN A 151 0.28 -11.44 9.14
C ASN A 151 -1.09 -11.81 8.52
N PRO A 152 -2.17 -11.87 9.31
CA PRO A 152 -3.49 -12.27 8.82
C PRO A 152 -4.01 -11.45 7.65
N ILE A 153 -3.57 -10.19 7.48
CA ILE A 153 -3.95 -9.32 6.35
C ILE A 153 -3.58 -9.89 4.98
N GLU A 154 -2.60 -10.79 4.92
CA GLU A 154 -2.15 -11.47 3.69
C GLU A 154 -3.13 -12.55 3.21
N ASN A 155 -4.06 -12.98 4.07
CA ASN A 155 -5.01 -14.05 3.77
C ASN A 155 -6.42 -13.55 3.39
N PHE A 156 -6.63 -12.24 3.30
CA PHE A 156 -7.91 -11.61 2.93
C PHE A 156 -7.86 -11.07 1.49
#